data_AF-U5WDD2-F1
#
_entry.id   AF-U5WDD2-F1
#
_cell.length_a   1.000
_cell.length_b   1.000
_cell.length_c   1.000
_cell.angle_alpha   90.00
_cell.angle_beta   90.00
_cell.angle_gamma   90.00
#
_symmetry.space_group_name_H-M   'P 1'
#
loop_
_entity.id
_entity.type
_entity.pdbx_description
1 polymer ?
#
loop_
_entity_poly.entity_id
_entity_poly.type
_entity_poly.pdbx_seq_one_letter_code
_entity_poly.pdbx_strand_id
1 'polypeptide(L)'
;MQVDTAALRTAAVKLRDEVAEQLRRAGIQAGGPERDFRVAGAFDSYTTPGPYRAAVAAWEKELEVLAEATRQLADALEAAAADYDTSDARSAGRLAGSK
;
A
#
# COMPACT_ATOMS: atom_id res chain seq x y z
N MET A 1 -16.32 -24.25 -1.67
CA MET A 1 -16.40 -22.80 -1.40
C MET A 1 -15.91 -22.12 -2.66
N GLN A 2 -16.76 -21.35 -3.35
CA GLN A 2 -16.37 -20.62 -4.55
C GLN A 2 -15.79 -19.28 -4.10
N VAL A 3 -14.55 -18.98 -4.50
CA VAL A 3 -13.91 -17.71 -4.16
C VAL A 3 -14.41 -16.67 -5.14
N ASP A 4 -14.84 -15.52 -4.62
CA ASP A 4 -15.24 -14.38 -5.44
C ASP A 4 -14.00 -13.66 -5.97
N THR A 5 -13.56 -14.06 -7.15
CA THR A 5 -12.38 -13.51 -7.82
C THR A 5 -12.60 -12.06 -8.27
N ALA A 6 -13.85 -11.61 -8.42
CA ALA A 6 -14.16 -10.20 -8.68
C ALA A 6 -13.91 -9.35 -7.43
N ALA A 7 -14.34 -9.82 -6.24
CA ALA A 7 -14.06 -9.15 -4.98
C ALA A 7 -12.55 -9.03 -4.70
N LEU A 8 -11.77 -10.06 -5.01
CA LEU A 8 -10.30 -10.03 -4.89
C LEU A 8 -9.67 -8.95 -5.78
N ARG A 9 -10.13 -8.84 -7.03
CA ARG A 9 -9.65 -7.81 -7.97
C ARG A 9 -10.05 -6.40 -7.53
N THR A 10 -11.28 -6.22 -7.05
CA THR A 10 -11.70 -4.92 -6.50
C THR A 10 -10.86 -4.52 -5.29
N ALA A 11 -10.54 -5.46 -4.40
CA ALA A 11 -9.66 -5.20 -3.26
C ALA A 11 -8.24 -4.84 -3.71
N ALA A 12 -7.69 -5.54 -4.70
CA ALA A 12 -6.37 -5.25 -5.28
C ALA A 12 -6.32 -3.82 -5.88
N VAL A 13 -7.31 -3.44 -6.69
CA VAL A 13 -7.41 -2.09 -7.27
C VAL A 13 -7.49 -1.04 -6.17
N LYS A 14 -8.32 -1.25 -5.15
CA LYS A 14 -8.46 -0.29 -4.04
C LYS A 14 -7.15 -0.10 -3.27
N LEU A 15 -6.42 -1.19 -3.01
CA LEU A 15 -5.12 -1.13 -2.35
C LEU A 15 -4.09 -0.36 -3.20
N ARG A 16 -4.08 -0.61 -4.51
CA ARG A 16 -3.11 -0.02 -5.45
C ARG A 16 -3.39 1.47 -5.71
N ASP A 17 -4.65 1.84 -5.90
CA ASP A 17 -5.04 3.19 -6.34
C ASP A 17 -5.34 4.14 -5.17
N GLU A 18 -6.01 3.66 -4.12
CA GLU A 18 -6.43 4.52 -3.01
C GLU A 18 -5.41 4.49 -1.86
N VAL A 19 -5.04 3.30 -1.39
CA VAL A 19 -4.25 3.17 -0.16
C VAL A 19 -2.79 3.56 -0.40
N ALA A 20 -2.16 3.06 -1.46
CA ALA A 20 -0.76 3.42 -1.76
C ALA A 20 -0.60 4.93 -2.05
N GLU A 21 -1.56 5.56 -2.72
CA GLU A 21 -1.54 7.00 -2.99
C GLU A 21 -1.78 7.83 -1.72
N GLN A 22 -2.68 7.39 -0.83
CA GLN A 22 -2.87 8.05 0.48
C GLN A 22 -1.61 7.96 1.35
N LEU A 23 -0.93 6.80 1.36
CA LEU A 23 0.34 6.63 2.08
C LEU A 23 1.44 7.54 1.52
N ARG A 24 1.53 7.66 0.20
CA ARG A 24 2.46 8.59 -0.46
C ARG A 24 2.18 10.04 -0.07
N ARG A 25 0.90 10.45 -0.05
CA ARG A 25 0.48 11.80 0.38
C ARG A 25 0.78 12.06 1.85
N ALA A 26 0.55 11.07 2.71
CA ALA A 26 0.88 11.15 4.13
C ALA A 26 2.38 11.37 4.36
N GLY A 27 3.24 10.69 3.58
CA GLY A 27 4.69 10.90 3.64
C GLY A 27 5.10 12.32 3.27
N ILE A 28 4.52 12.87 2.19
CA ILE A 28 4.77 14.26 1.77
C ILE A 28 4.30 15.26 2.84
N GLN A 29 3.14 15.01 3.47
CA GLN A 29 2.62 15.87 4.53
C GLN A 29 3.46 15.81 5.80
N ALA A 30 4.02 14.65 6.16
CA ALA A 30 4.91 14.51 7.31
C ALA A 30 6.18 15.37 7.18
N GLY A 31 6.72 15.53 5.97
CA GLY A 31 7.84 16.44 5.66
C GLY A 31 7.44 17.91 5.43
N GLY A 32 6.14 18.21 5.33
CA GLY A 32 5.61 19.54 5.07
C GLY A 32 6.07 20.63 6.06
N PRO A 33 6.10 20.36 7.38
CA PRO A 33 6.53 21.36 8.35
C PRO A 33 7.96 21.88 8.16
N GLU A 34 8.93 21.01 7.80
CA GLU A 34 10.31 21.43 7.47
C GLU A 34 10.36 22.31 6.23
N ARG A 35 9.57 22.00 5.21
CA ARG A 35 9.51 22.77 3.96
C ARG A 35 8.82 24.14 4.12
N ASP A 36 7.71 24.18 4.86
CA ASP A 36 6.81 25.33 4.84
C ASP A 36 7.05 26.29 6.01
N PHE A 37 7.54 25.80 7.16
CA PHE A 37 7.58 26.59 8.40
C PHE A 37 8.98 26.85 8.97
N ARG A 38 10.06 26.40 8.30
CA ARG A 38 11.44 26.50 8.80
C ARG A 38 11.52 26.09 10.28
N VAL A 39 11.19 24.83 10.57
CA VAL A 39 11.02 24.29 11.94
C VAL A 39 12.20 24.62 12.87
N ALA A 40 13.40 24.83 12.34
CA ALA A 40 14.54 25.37 13.09
C ALA A 40 14.24 26.64 13.91
N GLY A 41 13.32 27.50 13.47
CA GLY A 41 12.90 28.70 14.20
C GLY A 41 11.86 28.46 15.30
N ALA A 42 11.26 27.27 15.35
CA ALA A 42 10.32 26.87 16.41
C ALA A 42 11.03 26.21 17.61
N PHE A 43 12.29 25.83 17.45
CA PHE A 43 13.14 25.35 18.54
C PHE A 43 13.84 26.53 19.22
N ASP A 44 13.90 26.50 20.54
CA ASP A 44 14.52 27.53 21.37
C ASP A 44 16.02 27.28 21.59
N SER A 45 16.66 28.09 22.44
CA SER A 45 18.09 27.99 22.74
C SER A 45 18.50 26.68 23.42
N TYR A 46 17.55 25.91 23.95
CA TYR A 46 17.76 24.68 24.72
C TYR A 46 17.31 23.42 23.97
N THR A 47 16.71 23.58 22.78
CA THR A 47 16.21 22.47 21.96
C THR A 47 16.78 22.55 20.55
N THR A 48 17.02 21.40 19.92
CA THR A 48 17.55 21.37 18.55
C THR A 48 16.60 20.58 17.64
N PRO A 49 16.53 20.92 16.34
CA PRO A 49 15.68 20.22 15.39
C PRO A 49 16.17 18.80 15.05
N GLY A 50 17.36 18.39 15.50
CA GLY A 50 17.98 17.12 15.13
C GLY A 50 17.11 15.89 15.40
N PRO A 51 16.64 15.67 16.65
CA PRO A 51 15.76 14.55 16.97
C PRO A 51 14.42 14.59 16.22
N TYR A 52 13.87 15.78 16.00
CA TYR A 52 12.65 15.95 15.22
C TYR A 52 12.84 15.53 13.75
N ARG A 53 13.92 15.99 13.10
CA ARG A 53 14.26 15.59 11.73
C ARG A 53 14.50 14.10 11.59
N ALA A 54 15.17 13.50 12.57
CA ALA A 54 15.37 12.05 12.60
C ALA A 54 14.04 11.30 12.69
N ALA A 55 13.11 11.77 13.53
CA ALA A 55 11.78 11.19 13.66
C ALA A 55 10.93 11.35 12.39
N VAL A 56 10.97 12.51 11.73
CA VAL A 56 10.27 12.74 10.46
C VAL A 56 10.83 11.83 9.36
N ALA A 57 12.15 11.74 9.22
CA ALA A 57 12.79 10.87 8.22
C ALA A 57 12.47 9.38 8.46
N ALA A 58 12.44 8.94 9.73
CA ALA A 58 12.01 7.59 10.07
C ALA A 58 10.54 7.35 9.67
N TRP A 59 9.65 8.30 9.96
CA TRP A 59 8.24 8.22 9.57
C TRP A 59 8.03 8.16 8.06
N GLU A 60 8.74 8.99 7.29
CA GLU A 60 8.71 8.94 5.83
C GLU A 60 9.13 7.56 5.31
N LYS A 61 10.15 6.95 5.95
CA LYS A 61 10.62 5.62 5.55
C LYS A 61 9.61 4.52 5.85
N GLU A 62 8.98 4.56 7.02
CA GLU A 62 7.92 3.59 7.38
C GLU A 62 6.72 3.68 6.43
N LEU A 63 6.33 4.90 6.03
CA LEU A 63 5.25 5.10 5.06
C LEU A 63 5.60 4.58 3.66
N GLU A 64 6.85 4.73 3.24
CA GLU A 64 7.35 4.13 1.99
C GLU A 64 7.27 2.60 2.03
N VAL A 65 7.72 1.98 3.13
CA VAL A 65 7.67 0.52 3.32
C VAL A 65 6.23 0.03 3.32
N LEU A 66 5.32 0.73 4.01
CA LEU A 66 3.91 0.37 4.05
C LEU A 66 3.23 0.51 2.68
N ALA A 67 3.59 1.53 1.90
CA ALA A 67 3.08 1.71 0.54
C ALA A 67 3.53 0.56 -0.37
N GLU A 68 4.77 0.13 -0.24
CA GLU A 68 5.31 -1.00 -1.00
C GLU A 68 4.65 -2.34 -0.60
N ALA A 69 4.50 -2.59 0.71
CA ALA A 69 3.79 -3.76 1.21
C ALA A 69 2.33 -3.81 0.72
N THR A 70 1.68 -2.65 0.63
CA THR A 70 0.31 -2.52 0.10
C THR A 70 0.23 -2.91 -1.38
N ARG A 71 1.22 -2.51 -2.19
CA ARG A 71 1.31 -2.92 -3.60
C ARG A 71 1.54 -4.42 -3.74
N GLN A 72 2.46 -4.98 -2.96
CA GLN A 72 2.72 -6.42 -2.97
C GLN A 72 1.48 -7.23 -2.57
N LEU A 73 0.70 -6.74 -1.61
CA LEU A 73 -0.59 -7.34 -1.26
C LEU A 73 -1.60 -7.27 -2.41
N ALA A 74 -1.69 -6.14 -3.11
CA ALA A 74 -2.54 -6.00 -4.28
C ALA A 74 -2.15 -6.98 -5.39
N ASP A 75 -0.85 -7.10 -5.68
CA ASP A 75 -0.32 -8.04 -6.67
C ASP A 75 -0.64 -9.49 -6.30
N ALA A 76 -0.49 -9.86 -5.02
CA ALA A 76 -0.82 -11.20 -4.53
C ALA A 76 -2.32 -11.52 -4.65
N LEU A 77 -3.19 -10.55 -4.39
CA LEU A 77 -4.65 -10.70 -4.56
C LEU A 77 -5.03 -10.90 -6.03
N GLU A 78 -4.37 -10.17 -6.94
CA GLU A 78 -4.59 -10.28 -8.37
C GLU A 78 -4.11 -11.65 -8.91
N ALA A 79 -2.95 -12.12 -8.46
CA ALA A 79 -2.44 -13.46 -8.76
C ALA A 79 -3.38 -14.55 -8.25
N ALA A 80 -3.85 -14.44 -7.00
CA ALA A 80 -4.79 -15.39 -6.41
C ALA A 80 -6.10 -15.45 -7.20
N ALA A 81 -6.65 -14.30 -7.63
CA ALA A 81 -7.85 -14.25 -8.46
C ALA A 81 -7.65 -14.98 -9.80
N ALA A 82 -6.50 -14.80 -10.45
CA ALA A 82 -6.17 -15.48 -11.71
C ALA A 82 -6.02 -17.00 -11.53
N ASP A 83 -5.40 -17.45 -10.43
CA ASP A 83 -5.24 -18.86 -10.11
C ASP A 83 -6.59 -19.56 -9.89
N TYR A 84 -7.52 -18.90 -9.17
CA TYR A 84 -8.87 -19.41 -8.96
C TYR A 84 -9.65 -19.50 -10.28
N ASP A 85 -9.65 -18.46 -11.11
CA ASP A 85 -10.33 -18.49 -12.42
C ASP A 85 -9.79 -19.62 -13.31
N THR A 86 -8.47 -19.84 -13.29
CA THR A 86 -7.84 -20.92 -14.05
C THR A 86 -8.24 -22.30 -13.52
N SER A 87 -8.31 -22.44 -12.19
CA SER A 87 -8.76 -23.68 -11.54
C SER A 87 -10.22 -24.02 -11.87
N ASP A 88 -11.09 -23.00 -11.86
CA ASP A 88 -12.51 -23.14 -12.21
C ASP A 88 -12.68 -23.51 -13.69
N ALA A 89 -11.94 -22.88 -14.60
CA ALA A 89 -11.93 -23.21 -16.02
C ALA A 89 -11.48 -24.67 -16.28
N ARG A 90 -10.40 -25.12 -15.63
CA ARG A 90 -9.94 -26.53 -15.73
C ARG A 90 -10.97 -27.51 -15.20
N SER A 91 -11.66 -27.16 -14.12
CA SER A 91 -12.68 -28.02 -13.51
C SER A 91 -13.92 -28.11 -14.38
N ALA A 92 -14.37 -27.00 -14.97
CA ALA A 92 -15.46 -26.97 -15.95
C ALA A 92 -15.13 -27.82 -17.20
N GLY A 93 -13.91 -27.71 -17.73
CA GLY A 93 -13.47 -28.51 -18.88
C GLY A 93 -13.47 -30.02 -18.62
N ARG A 94 -13.05 -30.46 -17.43
CA ARG A 94 -13.10 -31.89 -17.03
C ARG A 94 -14.53 -32.41 -16.91
N LEU A 95 -15.44 -31.63 -16.34
CA LEU A 95 -16.86 -31.98 -16.21
C LEU A 95 -17.59 -32.02 -17.57
N ALA A 96 -17.18 -31.18 -18.52
CA ALA A 96 -17.75 -31.17 -19.86
C ALA A 96 -17.26 -32.36 -20.73
N GLY A 97 -16.02 -32.80 -20.54
CA GLY A 97 -15.45 -33.96 -21.24
C GLY A 97 -15.82 -35.33 -20.66
N SER A 98 -16.49 -35.38 -19.50
CA SER A 98 -16.96 -36.61 -18.86
C SER A 98 -18.45 -36.92 -19.10
N LYS A 99 -19.10 -36.21 -20.02
CA LYS A 99 -20.45 -36.49 -20.54
C LYS A 99 -20.35 -37.05 -21.94
#